data_AF-A0A6H9Q6N1-F1
#
_entry.id   AF-A0A6H9Q6N1-F1
#
_cell.length_a   1.000
_cell.length_b   1.000
_cell.length_c   1.000
_cell.angle_alpha   90.00
_cell.angle_beta   90.00
_cell.angle_gamma   90.00
#
_symmetry.space_group_name_H-M   'P 1'
#
loop_
_entity.id
_entity.type
_entity.pdbx_description
1 polymer ?
#
loop_
_entity_poly.entity_id
_entity_poly.type
_entity_poly.pdbx_seq_one_letter_code
_entity_poly.pdbx_strand_id
1 'polypeptide(L)'
;MTELIFGPVLLVACVKRQKIVRGILLVSMIASFISFLSLVFPQFKELLFSYFSYDDKLLIYVWRGFGLSNDLLYTYSVAQAFIFCFLLETKNRVLIILGFIPFSVAVLFNARIGLLPIALYFIYKVIVERRLSILLYLLALIIVLVVVIVYSGIYDEYESTFSWLLDAFAETSNVVLGTSFDVQSSNIEILQNMIVYPSDLGEWIFGKGESIFGISGQNSDIGYIIQLNYGGIIYCILLAFFFFLIVYRLFKMGIKKEWYFFVVPILILLLNYKGDVFQSSSFMRVFMVIYLLTIIQYEKEKNNCNASIPTQ
;
A
#
# COMPACT_ATOMS: atom_id res chain seq x y z
N MET A 1 -28.83 1.70 22.38
CA MET A 1 -28.34 2.35 21.14
C MET A 1 -26.93 1.84 20.79
N THR A 2 -26.71 0.53 20.95
CA THR A 2 -25.40 -0.15 20.86
C THR A 2 -25.43 -1.30 19.85
N GLU A 3 -26.59 -1.61 19.29
CA GLU A 3 -26.77 -2.71 18.32
C GLU A 3 -26.62 -2.27 16.86
N LEU A 4 -26.58 -0.97 16.56
CA LEU A 4 -26.50 -0.48 15.18
C LEU A 4 -25.08 -0.44 14.59
N ILE A 5 -24.04 -0.48 15.43
CA ILE A 5 -22.64 -0.36 14.98
C ILE A 5 -22.01 -1.73 14.67
N PHE A 6 -22.59 -2.82 15.20
CA PHE A 6 -22.13 -4.19 14.92
C PHE A 6 -22.77 -4.82 13.67
N GLY A 7 -23.82 -4.21 13.12
CA GLY A 7 -24.55 -4.71 11.95
C GLY A 7 -23.67 -4.98 10.71
N PRO A 8 -22.74 -4.09 10.31
CA PRO A 8 -21.88 -4.34 9.15
C PRO A 8 -20.80 -5.40 9.42
N VAL A 9 -20.33 -5.51 10.67
CA VAL A 9 -19.28 -6.47 11.06
C VAL A 9 -19.86 -7.89 11.17
N LEU A 10 -21.12 -8.02 11.63
CA LEU A 10 -21.82 -9.31 11.69
C LEU A 10 -22.34 -9.79 10.31
N LEU A 11 -22.69 -8.90 9.39
CA LEU A 11 -23.10 -9.29 8.04
C LEU A 11 -21.95 -9.90 7.22
N VAL A 12 -20.72 -9.47 7.47
CA VAL A 12 -19.50 -10.03 6.88
C VAL A 12 -19.17 -11.41 7.49
N ALA A 13 -19.63 -11.67 8.72
CA ALA A 13 -19.39 -12.92 9.43
C ALA A 13 -20.13 -14.13 8.82
N CYS A 14 -20.91 -14.02 7.74
CA CYS A 14 -21.57 -15.16 7.08
C CYS A 14 -20.98 -15.56 5.72
N VAL A 15 -19.94 -14.87 5.25
CA VAL A 15 -19.44 -15.03 3.88
C VAL A 15 -18.15 -15.87 3.85
N LYS A 16 -18.09 -16.92 3.01
CA LYS A 16 -16.90 -17.77 2.82
C LYS A 16 -15.68 -16.90 2.40
N ARG A 17 -14.46 -17.21 2.90
CA ARG A 17 -13.16 -16.56 2.56
C ARG A 17 -13.08 -16.07 1.12
N GLN A 18 -13.42 -16.97 0.20
CA GLN A 18 -13.33 -16.73 -1.24
C GLN A 18 -14.27 -15.61 -1.72
N LYS A 19 -15.46 -15.45 -1.16
CA LYS A 19 -16.43 -14.44 -1.58
C LYS A 19 -16.03 -13.03 -1.11
N ILE A 20 -15.40 -12.89 0.06
CA ILE A 20 -14.98 -11.58 0.59
C ILE A 20 -13.69 -11.10 -0.05
N VAL A 21 -12.69 -11.99 -0.21
CA VAL A 21 -11.48 -11.68 -0.98
C VAL A 21 -11.85 -11.28 -2.42
N ARG A 22 -12.85 -11.94 -3.01
CA ARG A 22 -13.42 -11.51 -4.31
C ARG A 22 -14.07 -10.13 -4.25
N GLY A 23 -14.75 -9.77 -3.16
CA GLY A 23 -15.31 -8.43 -2.96
C GLY A 23 -14.24 -7.35 -2.90
N ILE A 24 -13.20 -7.55 -2.08
CA ILE A 24 -12.05 -6.62 -1.98
C ILE A 24 -11.35 -6.50 -3.33
N LEU A 25 -11.13 -7.62 -4.00
CA LEU A 25 -10.51 -7.67 -5.32
C LEU A 25 -11.37 -6.94 -6.36
N LEU A 26 -12.69 -7.10 -6.34
CA LEU A 26 -13.61 -6.41 -7.24
C LEU A 26 -13.60 -4.90 -7.03
N VAL A 27 -13.70 -4.44 -5.77
CA VAL A 27 -13.62 -3.00 -5.45
C VAL A 27 -12.29 -2.41 -5.91
N SER A 28 -11.21 -3.14 -5.70
CA SER A 28 -9.87 -2.69 -6.10
C SER A 28 -9.69 -2.71 -7.61
N MET A 29 -10.28 -3.70 -8.29
CA MET A 29 -10.27 -3.76 -9.75
C MET A 29 -11.03 -2.57 -10.35
N ILE A 30 -12.18 -2.20 -9.78
CA ILE A 30 -12.91 -0.97 -10.16
C ILE A 30 -12.04 0.27 -9.93
N ALA A 31 -11.44 0.43 -8.75
CA ALA A 31 -10.58 1.58 -8.45
C ALA A 31 -9.36 1.68 -9.38
N SER A 32 -8.73 0.54 -9.68
CA SER A 32 -7.62 0.46 -10.62
C SER A 32 -8.05 0.80 -12.05
N PHE A 33 -9.27 0.43 -12.44
CA PHE A 33 -9.84 0.78 -13.73
C PHE A 33 -10.15 2.27 -13.84
N ILE A 34 -10.64 2.90 -12.76
CA ILE A 34 -10.80 4.37 -12.70
C ILE A 34 -9.44 5.06 -12.84
N SER A 35 -8.39 4.51 -12.22
CA SER A 35 -7.02 5.03 -12.35
C SER A 35 -6.53 4.92 -13.81
N PHE A 36 -6.81 3.80 -14.47
CA PHE A 36 -6.52 3.60 -15.89
C PHE A 36 -7.28 4.56 -16.80
N LEU A 37 -8.60 4.74 -16.59
CA LEU A 37 -9.39 5.71 -17.35
C LEU A 37 -8.88 7.14 -17.16
N SER A 38 -8.41 7.48 -15.96
CA SER A 38 -7.82 8.79 -15.67
C SER A 38 -6.50 9.01 -16.41
N LEU A 39 -5.77 7.94 -16.74
CA LEU A 39 -4.55 8.03 -17.56
C LEU A 39 -4.89 8.18 -19.05
N VAL A 40 -5.81 7.37 -19.56
CA VAL A 40 -6.17 7.34 -20.99
C VAL A 40 -6.99 8.56 -21.41
N PHE A 41 -7.81 9.11 -20.51
CA PHE A 41 -8.68 10.25 -20.79
C PHE A 41 -8.35 11.40 -19.82
N PRO A 42 -7.48 12.35 -20.19
CA PRO A 42 -7.14 13.50 -19.34
C PRO A 42 -8.36 14.31 -18.92
N GLN A 43 -9.33 14.48 -19.82
CA GLN A 43 -10.62 15.16 -19.53
C GLN A 43 -11.40 14.46 -18.41
N PHE A 44 -11.31 13.13 -18.31
CA PHE A 44 -11.93 12.38 -17.22
C PHE A 44 -11.21 12.65 -15.90
N LYS A 45 -9.87 12.74 -15.91
CA LYS A 45 -9.10 13.15 -14.73
C LYS A 45 -9.50 14.54 -14.27
N GLU A 46 -9.51 15.54 -15.14
CA GLU A 46 -9.93 16.91 -14.83
C GLU A 46 -11.35 16.96 -14.23
N LEU A 47 -12.27 16.17 -14.80
CA LEU A 47 -13.62 16.03 -14.27
C LEU A 47 -13.60 15.51 -12.82
N LEU A 48 -12.84 14.45 -12.53
CA LEU A 48 -12.70 13.94 -11.16
C LEU A 48 -12.14 15.02 -10.22
N PHE A 49 -11.09 15.74 -10.63
CA PHE A 49 -10.52 16.82 -9.82
C PHE A 49 -11.50 17.98 -9.58
N SER A 50 -12.39 18.28 -10.53
CA SER A 50 -13.40 19.34 -10.35
C SER A 50 -14.50 18.98 -9.35
N TYR A 51 -14.87 17.69 -9.23
CA TYR A 51 -15.91 17.24 -8.30
C TYR A 51 -15.41 17.05 -6.87
N PHE A 52 -14.15 16.66 -6.71
CA PHE A 52 -13.53 16.44 -5.42
C PHE A 52 -12.60 17.62 -5.16
N SER A 53 -13.08 18.67 -4.49
CA SER A 53 -12.33 19.90 -4.19
C SER A 53 -10.98 19.59 -3.53
N TYR A 54 -9.95 19.38 -4.33
CA TYR A 54 -8.58 19.22 -3.87
C TYR A 54 -8.05 20.59 -3.47
N ASP A 55 -7.45 20.67 -2.28
CA ASP A 55 -6.81 21.86 -1.75
C ASP A 55 -5.79 22.43 -2.75
N ASP A 56 -5.64 23.75 -2.87
CA ASP A 56 -4.79 24.41 -3.88
C ASP A 56 -3.32 23.95 -3.81
N LYS A 57 -2.88 23.41 -2.68
CA LYS A 57 -1.55 22.79 -2.49
C LYS A 57 -1.39 21.45 -3.22
N LEU A 58 -2.47 20.71 -3.45
CA LEU A 58 -2.47 19.44 -4.21
C LEU A 58 -2.45 19.66 -5.72
N LEU A 59 -2.77 20.87 -6.19
CA LEU A 59 -2.69 21.25 -7.61
C LEU A 59 -1.26 21.16 -8.17
N ILE A 60 -0.24 21.32 -7.31
CA ILE A 60 1.19 21.19 -7.69
C ILE A 60 1.54 19.75 -8.08
N TYR A 61 0.75 18.76 -7.63
CA TYR A 61 0.92 17.35 -7.96
C TYR A 61 -0.08 16.85 -9.02
N VAL A 62 -0.73 17.74 -9.78
CA VAL A 62 -1.70 17.37 -10.84
C VAL A 62 -1.10 16.52 -11.93
N TRP A 63 0.22 16.54 -12.13
CA TRP A 63 0.90 15.60 -13.03
C TRP A 63 0.81 14.13 -12.53
N ARG A 64 0.55 13.93 -11.23
CA ARG A 64 0.24 12.64 -10.57
C ARG A 64 -1.21 12.62 -10.05
N GLY A 65 -1.61 11.54 -9.37
CA GLY A 65 -2.97 11.43 -8.79
C GLY A 65 -4.01 10.93 -9.77
N PHE A 66 -3.85 9.70 -10.23
CA PHE A 66 -4.78 8.99 -11.10
C PHE A 66 -5.71 8.11 -10.26
N GLY A 67 -6.97 8.52 -10.13
CA GLY A 67 -8.01 7.74 -9.46
C GLY A 67 -8.79 8.52 -8.41
N LEU A 68 -9.41 7.78 -7.49
CA LEU A 68 -10.27 8.33 -6.43
C LEU A 68 -9.84 7.79 -5.07
N SER A 69 -9.03 8.58 -4.36
CA SER A 69 -8.67 8.32 -2.96
C SER A 69 -8.05 9.57 -2.33
N ASN A 70 -8.21 9.76 -1.02
CA ASN A 70 -7.52 10.81 -0.29
C ASN A 70 -6.00 10.55 -0.19
N ASP A 71 -5.57 9.29 -0.32
CA ASP A 71 -4.17 8.88 -0.17
C ASP A 71 -3.52 8.49 -1.51
N LEU A 72 -3.97 9.05 -2.64
CA LEU A 72 -3.51 8.69 -4.00
C LEU A 72 -1.98 8.69 -4.10
N LEU A 73 -1.32 9.70 -3.53
CA LEU A 73 0.12 9.91 -3.66
C LEU A 73 0.95 9.12 -2.63
N TYR A 74 0.32 8.26 -1.81
CA TYR A 74 1.00 7.47 -0.79
C TYR A 74 0.37 6.07 -0.62
N THR A 75 -0.50 5.85 0.36
CA THR A 75 -0.93 4.49 0.73
C THR A 75 -1.94 3.85 -0.21
N TYR A 76 -2.56 4.62 -1.12
CA TYR A 76 -3.44 4.07 -2.15
C TYR A 76 -2.68 3.10 -3.07
N SER A 77 -1.52 3.51 -3.60
CA SER A 77 -0.73 2.67 -4.50
C SER A 77 -0.24 1.40 -3.79
N VAL A 78 0.10 1.50 -2.51
CA VAL A 78 0.48 0.38 -1.64
C VAL A 78 -0.69 -0.59 -1.46
N ALA A 79 -1.89 -0.09 -1.19
CA ALA A 79 -3.09 -0.91 -1.05
C ALA A 79 -3.41 -1.66 -2.36
N GLN A 80 -3.36 -0.96 -3.50
CA GLN A 80 -3.57 -1.56 -4.82
C GLN A 80 -2.53 -2.62 -5.13
N ALA A 81 -1.26 -2.35 -4.86
CA ALA A 81 -0.16 -3.30 -5.02
C ALA A 81 -0.32 -4.55 -4.15
N PHE A 82 -0.74 -4.38 -2.89
CA PHE A 82 -0.98 -5.48 -1.98
C PHE A 82 -2.13 -6.37 -2.46
N ILE A 83 -3.21 -5.78 -2.99
CA ILE A 83 -4.36 -6.52 -3.54
C ILE A 83 -4.03 -7.15 -4.89
N PHE A 84 -3.20 -6.50 -5.71
CA PHE A 84 -2.64 -7.07 -6.93
C PHE A 84 -1.84 -8.35 -6.64
N CYS A 85 -1.12 -8.43 -5.52
CA CYS A 85 -0.46 -9.68 -5.12
C CYS A 85 -1.47 -10.81 -4.84
N PHE A 86 -2.65 -10.51 -4.28
CA PHE A 86 -3.74 -11.50 -4.17
C PHE A 86 -4.33 -11.89 -5.54
N LEU A 87 -4.39 -10.96 -6.50
CA LEU A 87 -4.82 -11.25 -7.88
C LEU A 87 -3.89 -12.30 -8.53
N LEU A 88 -2.58 -12.17 -8.33
CA LEU A 88 -1.58 -13.10 -8.87
C LEU A 88 -1.67 -14.51 -8.29
N GLU A 89 -2.24 -14.68 -7.09
CA GLU A 89 -2.48 -16.00 -6.48
C GLU A 89 -3.74 -16.69 -7.03
N THR A 90 -4.56 -15.96 -7.80
CA THR A 90 -5.76 -16.56 -8.39
C THR A 90 -5.39 -17.50 -9.52
N LYS A 91 -6.14 -18.61 -9.67
CA LYS A 91 -5.96 -19.54 -10.81
C LYS A 91 -6.55 -18.99 -12.12
N ASN A 92 -7.23 -17.84 -12.09
CA ASN A 92 -7.93 -17.29 -13.24
C ASN A 92 -7.01 -16.40 -14.07
N ARG A 93 -6.42 -16.97 -15.13
CA ARG A 93 -5.48 -16.26 -16.03
C ARG A 93 -6.12 -15.05 -16.71
N VAL A 94 -7.41 -15.12 -17.06
CA VAL A 94 -8.11 -14.02 -17.73
C VAL A 94 -8.19 -12.81 -16.80
N LEU A 95 -8.56 -13.04 -15.54
CA LEU A 95 -8.66 -12.00 -14.52
C LEU A 95 -7.28 -11.35 -14.24
N ILE A 96 -6.19 -12.14 -14.24
CA ILE A 96 -4.83 -11.62 -14.11
C ILE A 96 -4.48 -10.71 -15.29
N ILE A 97 -4.74 -11.15 -16.53
CA ILE A 97 -4.43 -10.37 -17.74
C ILE A 97 -5.24 -9.08 -17.77
N LEU A 98 -6.55 -9.16 -17.50
CA LEU A 98 -7.43 -7.98 -17.49
C LEU A 98 -7.09 -7.00 -16.36
N GLY A 99 -6.68 -7.50 -15.19
CA GLY A 99 -6.30 -6.66 -14.06
C GLY A 99 -4.89 -6.09 -14.17
N PHE A 100 -3.98 -6.71 -14.94
CA PHE A 100 -2.57 -6.33 -14.94
C PHE A 100 -2.33 -4.85 -15.29
N ILE A 101 -2.90 -4.39 -16.41
CA ILE A 101 -2.71 -3.01 -16.88
C ILE A 101 -3.34 -2.01 -15.89
N PRO A 102 -4.62 -2.14 -15.50
CA PRO A 102 -5.23 -1.23 -14.52
C PRO A 102 -4.49 -1.14 -13.19
N PHE A 103 -4.08 -2.28 -12.62
CA PHE A 103 -3.31 -2.28 -11.37
C PHE A 103 -1.92 -1.66 -11.55
N SER A 104 -1.25 -1.90 -12.68
CA SER A 104 0.04 -1.27 -12.97
C SER A 104 -0.07 0.24 -13.01
N VAL A 105 -1.10 0.79 -13.65
CA VAL A 105 -1.35 2.23 -13.67
C VAL A 105 -1.60 2.76 -12.26
N ALA A 106 -2.50 2.10 -11.52
CA ALA A 106 -2.86 2.51 -10.16
C ALA A 106 -1.67 2.49 -9.19
N VAL A 107 -0.69 1.62 -9.42
CA VAL A 107 0.52 1.49 -8.60
C VAL A 107 1.63 2.46 -9.03
N LEU A 108 2.04 2.39 -10.31
CA LEU A 108 3.23 3.06 -10.82
C LEU A 108 3.07 4.58 -10.92
N PHE A 109 1.93 5.04 -11.46
CA PHE A 109 1.72 6.45 -11.79
C PHE A 109 1.27 7.29 -10.58
N ASN A 110 0.81 6.63 -9.52
CA ASN A 110 0.36 7.29 -8.31
C ASN A 110 1.48 7.50 -7.30
N ALA A 111 2.18 6.44 -6.89
CA ALA A 111 3.32 6.56 -6.01
C ALA A 111 4.26 5.34 -6.08
N ARG A 112 5.55 5.61 -6.34
CA ARG A 112 6.65 4.61 -6.44
C ARG A 112 6.69 3.62 -5.26
N ILE A 113 6.28 4.05 -4.06
CA ILE A 113 6.25 3.21 -2.86
C ILE A 113 5.30 2.01 -3.00
N GLY A 114 4.33 2.07 -3.92
CA GLY A 114 3.47 0.93 -4.27
C GLY A 114 4.22 -0.23 -4.92
N LEU A 115 5.44 -0.03 -5.43
CA LEU A 115 6.26 -1.15 -5.89
C LEU A 115 6.77 -2.04 -4.74
N LEU A 116 6.81 -1.52 -3.52
CA LEU A 116 7.38 -2.23 -2.38
C LEU A 116 6.60 -3.51 -2.00
N PRO A 117 5.26 -3.52 -1.88
CA PRO A 117 4.49 -4.75 -1.67
C PRO A 117 4.75 -5.80 -2.75
N ILE A 118 4.83 -5.37 -4.03
CA ILE A 118 5.09 -6.25 -5.15
C ILE A 118 6.49 -6.86 -5.02
N ALA A 119 7.52 -6.03 -4.79
CA ALA A 119 8.88 -6.50 -4.60
C ALA A 119 9.00 -7.52 -3.45
N LEU A 120 8.41 -7.23 -2.28
CA LEU A 120 8.42 -8.14 -1.14
C LEU A 120 7.67 -9.46 -1.42
N TYR A 121 6.55 -9.39 -2.15
CA TYR A 121 5.84 -10.59 -2.60
C TYR A 121 6.70 -11.46 -3.52
N PHE A 122 7.39 -10.86 -4.50
CA PHE A 122 8.28 -11.60 -5.40
C PHE A 122 9.49 -12.18 -4.68
N ILE A 123 10.10 -11.42 -3.75
CA ILE A 123 11.18 -11.91 -2.88
C ILE A 123 10.70 -13.13 -2.09
N TYR A 124 9.51 -13.08 -1.48
CA TYR A 124 8.92 -14.22 -0.78
C TYR A 124 8.75 -15.43 -1.72
N LYS A 125 8.18 -15.24 -2.92
CA LYS A 125 7.96 -16.33 -3.88
C LYS A 125 9.24 -16.97 -4.39
N VAL A 126 10.30 -16.18 -4.58
CA VAL A 126 11.59 -16.66 -5.07
C VAL A 126 12.38 -17.34 -3.95
N ILE A 127 12.49 -16.72 -2.78
CA ILE A 127 13.36 -17.21 -1.70
C ILE A 127 12.68 -18.33 -0.91
N VAL A 128 11.41 -18.14 -0.54
CA VAL A 128 10.67 -19.07 0.34
C VAL A 128 10.01 -20.18 -0.47
N GLU A 129 9.31 -19.83 -1.55
CA GLU A 129 8.61 -20.83 -2.38
C GLU A 129 9.45 -21.41 -3.53
N ARG A 130 10.65 -20.87 -3.79
CA ARG A 130 11.57 -21.33 -4.86
C ARG A 130 10.95 -21.31 -6.27
N ARG A 131 10.00 -20.41 -6.52
CA ARG A 131 9.29 -20.30 -7.81
C ARG A 131 9.89 -19.26 -8.74
N LEU A 132 11.02 -19.58 -9.37
CA LEU A 132 11.69 -18.66 -10.31
C LEU A 132 10.85 -18.31 -11.55
N SER A 133 9.96 -19.19 -11.97
CA SER A 133 9.08 -18.95 -13.14
C SER A 133 8.20 -17.72 -12.99
N ILE A 134 7.91 -17.29 -11.76
CA ILE A 134 7.10 -16.09 -11.51
C ILE A 134 7.79 -14.80 -12.00
N LEU A 135 9.13 -14.77 -12.00
CA LEU A 135 9.91 -13.64 -12.51
C LEU A 135 9.78 -13.49 -14.02
N LEU A 136 9.71 -14.62 -14.75
CA LEU A 136 9.50 -14.62 -16.20
C LEU A 136 8.11 -14.06 -16.56
N TYR A 137 7.07 -14.42 -15.78
CA TYR A 137 5.74 -13.86 -15.97
C TYR A 137 5.71 -12.35 -15.69
N LEU A 138 6.36 -11.90 -14.62
CA LEU A 138 6.46 -10.46 -14.32
C LEU A 138 7.18 -9.72 -15.44
N LEU A 139 8.31 -10.24 -15.91
CA LEU A 139 9.09 -9.64 -16.98
C LEU A 139 8.28 -9.54 -18.29
N ALA A 140 7.57 -10.60 -18.66
CA ALA A 140 6.69 -10.58 -19.83
C ALA A 140 5.59 -9.51 -19.70
N LEU A 141 4.98 -9.39 -18.52
CA LEU A 141 3.96 -8.38 -18.25
C LEU A 141 4.52 -6.96 -18.28
N ILE A 142 5.72 -6.73 -17.75
CA ILE A 142 6.42 -5.43 -17.83
C ILE A 142 6.71 -5.07 -19.30
N ILE A 143 7.18 -6.01 -20.11
CA ILE A 143 7.42 -5.78 -21.55
C ILE A 143 6.12 -5.34 -22.23
N VAL A 144 5.01 -6.03 -21.97
CA VAL A 144 3.70 -5.63 -22.51
C VAL A 144 3.31 -4.22 -22.08
N LEU A 145 3.51 -3.86 -20.81
CA LEU A 145 3.23 -2.52 -20.31
C LEU A 145 4.04 -1.45 -21.03
N VAL A 146 5.36 -1.67 -21.19
CA VAL A 146 6.27 -0.74 -21.88
C VAL A 146 5.85 -0.57 -23.34
N VAL A 147 5.56 -1.66 -24.04
CA VAL A 147 5.08 -1.63 -25.43
C VAL A 147 3.79 -0.82 -25.53
N VAL A 148 2.82 -1.06 -24.65
CA VAL A 148 1.55 -0.30 -24.65
C VAL A 148 1.80 1.19 -24.44
N ILE A 149 2.68 1.58 -23.51
CA ILE A 149 2.99 2.99 -23.23
C ILE A 149 3.66 3.67 -24.43
N VAL A 150 4.67 3.02 -25.04
CA VAL A 150 5.44 3.61 -26.15
C VAL A 150 4.57 3.77 -27.40
N TYR A 151 3.74 2.79 -27.73
CA TYR A 151 2.94 2.83 -28.96
C TYR A 151 1.60 3.57 -28.84
N SER A 152 1.18 3.96 -27.63
CA SER A 152 -0.09 4.67 -27.41
C SER A 152 0.02 6.20 -27.44
N GLY A 153 1.23 6.76 -27.50
CA GLY A 153 1.45 8.22 -27.41
C GLY A 153 1.26 8.79 -26.00
N ILE A 154 0.94 7.96 -25.01
CA ILE A 154 0.76 8.36 -23.59
C ILE A 154 2.07 8.95 -23.02
N TYR A 155 3.22 8.52 -23.54
CA TYR A 155 4.53 9.03 -23.12
C TYR A 155 4.64 10.54 -23.31
N ASP A 156 4.27 11.05 -24.48
CA ASP A 156 4.41 12.47 -24.83
C ASP A 156 3.47 13.34 -23.99
N GLU A 157 2.27 12.85 -23.69
CA GLU A 157 1.26 13.57 -22.91
C GLU A 157 1.61 13.66 -21.41
N TYR A 158 2.34 12.68 -20.87
CA TYR A 158 2.70 12.60 -19.44
C TYR A 158 4.21 12.57 -19.20
N GLU A 159 4.98 13.25 -20.04
CA GLU A 159 6.46 13.22 -20.03
C GLU A 159 7.04 13.43 -18.63
N SER A 160 6.55 14.43 -17.88
CA SER A 160 7.03 14.71 -16.51
C SER A 160 6.79 13.55 -15.54
N THR A 161 5.67 12.84 -15.66
CA THR A 161 5.36 11.68 -14.82
C THR A 161 6.24 10.49 -15.18
N PHE A 162 6.55 10.30 -16.46
CA PHE A 162 7.48 9.27 -16.92
C PHE A 162 8.93 9.55 -16.54
N SER A 163 9.40 10.78 -16.75
CA SER A 163 10.72 11.23 -16.29
C SER A 163 10.86 11.02 -14.79
N TRP A 164 9.87 11.45 -14.00
CA TRP A 164 9.85 11.16 -12.57
C TRP A 164 9.85 9.64 -12.29
N LEU A 165 9.13 8.82 -13.03
CA LEU A 165 9.18 7.36 -12.81
C LEU A 165 10.59 6.79 -13.09
N LEU A 166 11.22 7.20 -14.19
CA LEU A 166 12.54 6.74 -14.62
C LEU A 166 13.67 7.22 -13.70
N ASP A 167 13.60 8.44 -13.19
CA ASP A 167 14.54 8.98 -12.20
C ASP A 167 14.65 8.08 -10.96
N ALA A 168 13.55 7.44 -10.55
CA ALA A 168 13.55 6.49 -9.44
C ALA A 168 14.45 5.27 -9.69
N PHE A 169 14.39 4.76 -10.92
CA PHE A 169 15.18 3.60 -11.33
C PHE A 169 16.65 3.98 -11.51
N ALA A 170 16.91 5.18 -12.06
CA ALA A 170 18.25 5.75 -12.16
C ALA A 170 18.89 5.95 -10.78
N GLU A 171 18.17 6.56 -9.82
CA GLU A 171 18.61 6.74 -8.43
C GLU A 171 18.93 5.40 -7.76
N THR A 172 18.05 4.40 -7.92
CA THR A 172 18.26 3.05 -7.37
C THR A 172 19.48 2.37 -8.00
N SER A 173 19.66 2.50 -9.32
CA SER A 173 20.82 1.95 -10.03
C SER A 173 22.12 2.60 -9.55
N ASN A 174 22.15 3.92 -9.37
CA ASN A 174 23.32 4.63 -8.89
C ASN A 174 23.75 4.13 -7.51
N VAL A 175 22.79 3.91 -6.61
CA VAL A 175 23.07 3.41 -5.25
C VAL A 175 23.50 1.93 -5.24
N VAL A 176 22.81 1.07 -5.99
CA VAL A 176 23.01 -0.39 -5.92
C VAL A 176 24.14 -0.87 -6.82
N LEU A 177 24.26 -0.31 -8.02
CA LEU A 177 25.21 -0.74 -9.05
C LEU A 177 26.40 0.20 -9.20
N GLY A 178 26.43 1.31 -8.46
CA GLY A 178 27.49 2.31 -8.55
C GLY A 178 27.50 3.07 -9.88
N THR A 179 26.37 3.14 -10.56
CA THR A 179 26.24 3.90 -11.82
C THR A 179 26.21 5.41 -11.56
N SER A 180 26.41 6.20 -12.61
CA SER A 180 26.41 7.67 -12.56
C SER A 180 25.37 8.24 -13.53
N PHE A 181 24.13 7.78 -13.43
CA PHE A 181 23.02 8.40 -14.15
C PHE A 181 22.72 9.77 -13.56
N ASP A 182 22.45 10.75 -14.42
CA ASP A 182 22.03 12.08 -13.97
C ASP A 182 20.61 11.99 -13.40
N VAL A 183 20.40 12.50 -12.18
CA VAL A 183 19.12 12.41 -11.47
C VAL A 183 18.74 13.81 -11.04
N GLN A 184 17.60 14.31 -11.53
CA GLN A 184 17.17 15.68 -11.29
C GLN A 184 16.57 15.91 -9.88
N SER A 185 16.21 14.85 -9.15
CA SER A 185 15.62 14.94 -7.81
C SER A 185 16.14 13.87 -6.84
N SER A 186 17.04 14.27 -5.92
CA SER A 186 17.53 13.39 -4.84
C SER A 186 16.54 13.34 -3.68
N ASN A 187 15.90 12.19 -3.45
CA ASN A 187 14.93 12.04 -2.35
C ASN A 187 15.63 11.84 -0.99
N ILE A 188 16.89 11.37 -1.03
CA ILE A 188 17.65 10.98 0.18
C ILE A 188 18.14 12.22 0.95
N GLU A 189 18.60 13.25 0.25
CA GLU A 189 19.07 14.50 0.88
C GLU A 189 17.92 15.29 1.51
N ILE A 190 16.74 15.23 0.88
CA ILE A 190 15.53 15.90 1.37
C ILE A 190 15.05 15.27 2.68
N LEU A 191 15.13 13.94 2.82
CA LEU A 191 14.70 13.22 4.03
C LEU A 191 15.55 13.54 5.27
N GLN A 192 16.84 13.82 5.10
CA GLN A 192 17.71 14.19 6.24
C GLN A 192 17.34 15.55 6.84
N ASN A 193 16.89 16.48 6.00
CA ASN A 193 16.50 17.83 6.42
C ASN A 193 15.09 17.88 7.06
N MET A 194 14.36 16.76 7.05
CA MET A 194 13.00 16.64 7.59
C MET A 194 12.97 16.06 9.01
N ILE A 195 14.12 15.82 9.64
CA ILE A 195 14.18 15.25 10.99
C ILE A 195 14.04 16.37 12.03
N VAL A 196 12.88 16.44 12.68
CA VAL A 196 12.60 17.37 13.77
C VAL A 196 12.54 16.61 15.10
N TYR A 197 13.51 16.84 15.97
CA TYR A 197 13.54 16.20 17.29
C TYR A 197 12.71 16.98 18.32
N PRO A 198 12.09 16.29 19.30
CA PRO A 198 11.48 16.96 20.45
C PRO A 198 12.51 17.77 21.25
N SER A 199 12.07 18.91 21.78
CA SER A 199 12.92 19.92 22.44
C SER A 199 13.32 19.49 23.85
N ASP A 200 12.37 18.91 24.58
CA ASP A 200 12.49 18.64 26.02
C ASP A 200 12.08 17.20 26.39
N LEU A 201 12.52 16.72 27.55
CA LEU A 201 12.21 15.36 28.04
C LEU A 201 10.71 15.07 28.11
N GLY A 202 9.88 16.07 28.45
CA GLY A 202 8.42 15.92 28.48
C GLY A 202 7.85 15.60 27.10
N GLU A 203 8.32 16.30 26.06
CA GLU A 203 7.90 16.09 24.68
C GLU A 203 8.45 14.77 24.13
N TRP A 204 9.64 14.35 24.55
CA TRP A 204 10.16 13.01 24.23
C TRP A 204 9.26 11.89 24.76
N ILE A 205 8.71 12.05 25.96
CA ILE A 205 7.89 11.02 26.61
C ILE A 205 6.44 11.02 26.11
N PHE A 206 5.81 12.20 26.06
CA PHE A 206 4.36 12.36 25.79
C PHE A 206 4.04 12.97 24.43
N GLY A 207 5.02 13.54 23.73
CA GLY A 207 4.80 14.32 22.51
C GLY A 207 4.23 15.71 22.79
N LYS A 208 4.09 16.48 21.72
CA LYS A 208 3.47 17.82 21.68
C LYS A 208 1.95 17.76 21.43
N GLY A 209 1.42 16.62 21.00
CA GLY A 209 0.01 16.45 20.63
C GLY A 209 -0.36 16.98 19.24
N GLU A 210 0.61 17.46 18.46
CA GLU A 210 0.41 18.05 17.14
C GLU A 210 1.15 17.26 16.06
N SER A 211 0.50 17.07 14.91
CA SER A 211 1.16 16.47 13.74
C SER A 211 2.00 17.55 13.06
N ILE A 212 3.31 17.34 13.03
CA ILE A 212 4.25 18.24 12.36
C ILE A 212 4.22 18.12 10.83
N PHE A 213 3.38 17.25 10.28
CA PHE A 213 3.18 17.11 8.83
C PHE A 213 2.50 18.36 8.24
N GLY A 214 3.15 18.98 7.25
CA GLY A 214 2.67 20.18 6.56
C GLY A 214 2.87 21.50 7.31
N ILE A 215 3.54 21.50 8.47
CA ILE A 215 3.81 22.72 9.26
C ILE A 215 5.03 23.44 8.69
N SER A 216 4.87 24.72 8.31
CA SER A 216 5.96 25.56 7.82
C SER A 216 7.06 25.72 8.88
N GLY A 217 8.29 25.34 8.55
CA GLY A 217 9.47 25.45 9.43
C GLY A 217 9.73 24.25 10.34
N GLN A 218 8.78 23.31 10.50
CA GLN A 218 8.95 22.07 11.28
C GLN A 218 8.40 20.84 10.54
N ASN A 219 8.34 20.87 9.21
CA ASN A 219 7.76 19.76 8.43
C ASN A 219 8.63 18.49 8.49
N SER A 220 8.00 17.37 8.80
CA SER A 220 8.57 16.03 8.61
C SER A 220 7.63 15.18 7.79
N ASP A 221 8.14 14.57 6.72
CA ASP A 221 7.40 13.54 5.96
C ASP A 221 7.65 12.14 6.55
N ILE A 222 8.58 11.98 7.51
CA ILE A 222 8.88 10.68 8.13
C ILE A 222 7.84 10.35 9.21
N GLY A 223 7.10 9.26 9.02
CA GLY A 223 6.05 8.79 9.93
C GLY A 223 6.53 8.59 11.36
N TYR A 224 7.71 7.99 11.57
CA TYR A 224 8.28 7.81 12.92
C TYR A 224 8.51 9.13 13.65
N ILE A 225 8.98 10.16 12.94
CA ILE A 225 9.27 11.47 13.53
C ILE A 225 7.95 12.21 13.80
N ILE A 226 6.97 12.10 12.91
CA ILE A 226 5.60 12.62 13.14
C ILE A 226 5.01 11.99 14.41
N GLN A 227 5.07 10.66 14.53
CA GLN A 227 4.51 9.92 15.68
C GLN A 227 5.22 10.25 16.99
N LEU A 228 6.54 10.39 16.95
CA LEU A 228 7.35 10.80 18.10
C LEU A 228 6.98 12.21 18.56
N ASN A 229 6.85 13.17 17.64
CA ASN A 229 6.43 14.53 18.00
C ASN A 229 4.96 14.59 18.41
N TYR A 230 4.11 13.71 17.89
CA TYR A 230 2.68 13.68 18.24
C TYR A 230 2.44 13.13 19.65
N GLY A 231 2.90 11.91 19.93
CA GLY A 231 2.56 11.20 21.17
C GLY A 231 3.76 10.67 21.98
N GLY A 232 4.97 11.06 21.59
CA GLY A 232 6.20 10.66 22.27
C GLY A 232 6.51 9.17 22.16
N ILE A 233 7.53 8.76 22.91
CA ILE A 233 7.97 7.35 22.97
C ILE A 233 6.84 6.44 23.47
N ILE A 234 5.99 6.91 24.38
CA ILE A 234 4.86 6.12 24.90
C ILE A 234 3.93 5.70 23.75
N TYR A 235 3.56 6.64 22.89
CA TYR A 235 2.70 6.34 21.74
C TYR A 235 3.37 5.37 20.76
N CYS A 236 4.65 5.58 20.45
CA CYS A 236 5.42 4.66 19.59
C CYS A 236 5.48 3.24 20.16
N ILE A 237 5.67 3.09 21.48
CA ILE A 237 5.68 1.78 22.16
C ILE A 237 4.31 1.11 22.07
N LEU A 238 3.23 1.85 22.31
CA LEU A 238 1.87 1.31 22.23
C LEU A 238 1.54 0.81 20.81
N LEU A 239 1.91 1.58 19.79
CA LEU A 239 1.77 1.18 18.39
C LEU A 239 2.59 -0.08 18.08
N ALA A 240 3.88 -0.10 18.44
CA ALA A 240 4.73 -1.26 18.23
C ALA A 240 4.18 -2.51 18.93
N PHE A 241 3.67 -2.34 20.16
CA PHE A 241 3.05 -3.43 20.93
C PHE A 241 1.76 -3.93 20.28
N PHE A 242 0.90 -3.04 19.79
CA PHE A 242 -0.31 -3.41 19.05
C PHE A 242 0.02 -4.28 17.82
N PHE A 243 1.01 -3.89 17.02
CA PHE A 243 1.44 -4.70 15.88
C PHE A 243 2.09 -6.02 16.27
N PHE A 244 2.89 -6.00 17.33
CA PHE A 244 3.45 -7.23 17.89
C PHE A 244 2.34 -8.21 18.27
N LEU A 245 1.25 -7.75 18.92
CA LEU A 245 0.10 -8.59 19.25
C LEU A 245 -0.60 -9.15 18.02
N ILE A 246 -0.78 -8.35 16.96
CA ILE A 246 -1.34 -8.79 15.68
C ILE A 246 -0.50 -9.95 15.12
N VAL A 247 0.81 -9.73 14.95
CA VAL A 247 1.74 -10.73 14.39
C VAL A 247 1.80 -11.98 15.27
N TYR A 248 1.89 -11.81 16.58
CA TYR A 248 1.94 -12.90 17.54
C TYR A 248 0.68 -13.76 17.51
N ARG A 249 -0.51 -13.15 17.45
CA ARG A 249 -1.79 -13.88 17.33
C ARG A 249 -1.82 -14.71 16.06
N LEU A 250 -1.42 -14.12 14.93
CA LEU A 250 -1.37 -14.80 13.63
C LEU A 250 -0.38 -15.98 13.64
N PHE A 251 0.77 -15.81 14.27
CA PHE A 251 1.74 -16.89 14.46
C PHE A 251 1.18 -18.04 15.30
N LYS A 252 0.49 -17.72 16.41
CA LYS A 252 -0.18 -18.73 17.27
C LYS A 252 -1.27 -19.51 16.55
N MET A 253 -1.96 -18.89 15.60
CA MET A 253 -3.00 -19.54 14.79
C MET A 253 -2.43 -20.55 13.78
N GLY A 254 -1.11 -20.63 13.60
CA GLY A 254 -0.48 -21.61 12.72
C GLY A 254 -0.62 -21.27 11.23
N ILE A 255 -1.03 -20.04 10.88
CA ILE A 255 -1.18 -19.58 9.49
C ILE A 255 0.19 -19.20 8.91
N LYS A 256 1.18 -20.10 9.03
CA LYS A 256 2.60 -19.81 8.77
C LYS A 256 2.99 -19.75 7.29
N LYS A 257 2.07 -20.05 6.37
CA LYS A 257 2.39 -20.27 4.94
C LYS A 257 1.90 -19.19 4.00
N GLU A 258 1.13 -18.22 4.48
CA GLU A 258 0.62 -17.18 3.60
C GLU A 258 1.64 -16.02 3.52
N TRP A 259 1.93 -15.58 2.30
CA TRP A 259 2.96 -14.57 2.01
C TRP A 259 2.76 -13.27 2.79
N TYR A 260 1.51 -12.85 2.99
CA TYR A 260 1.18 -11.57 3.60
C TYR A 260 1.58 -11.49 5.08
N PHE A 261 1.79 -12.61 5.78
CA PHE A 261 2.32 -12.59 7.15
C PHE A 261 3.77 -12.15 7.23
N PHE A 262 4.55 -12.42 6.19
CA PHE A 262 5.94 -11.98 6.10
C PHE A 262 6.04 -10.57 5.54
N VAL A 263 5.21 -10.26 4.55
CA VAL A 263 5.27 -8.99 3.83
C VAL A 263 4.73 -7.82 4.67
N VAL A 264 3.62 -7.99 5.40
CA VAL A 264 2.98 -6.87 6.09
C VAL A 264 3.85 -6.24 7.21
N PRO A 265 4.49 -6.99 8.12
CA PRO A 265 5.32 -6.37 9.16
C PRO A 265 6.46 -5.54 8.57
N ILE A 266 7.11 -6.06 7.52
CA ILE A 266 8.18 -5.36 6.81
C ILE A 266 7.62 -4.11 6.10
N LEU A 267 6.46 -4.23 5.46
CA LEU A 267 5.79 -3.09 4.82
C LEU A 267 5.51 -1.97 5.81
N ILE A 268 4.91 -2.27 6.97
CA ILE A 268 4.59 -1.24 7.96
C ILE A 268 5.85 -0.49 8.40
N LEU A 269 6.94 -1.22 8.63
CA LEU A 269 8.20 -0.61 9.04
C LEU A 269 8.77 0.34 7.97
N LEU A 270 8.75 -0.09 6.71
CA LEU A 270 9.28 0.68 5.58
C LEU A 270 8.36 1.84 5.17
N LEU A 271 7.04 1.66 5.27
CA LEU A 271 6.07 2.69 4.97
C LEU A 271 6.17 3.84 5.98
N ASN A 272 6.31 3.52 7.27
CA ASN A 272 6.51 4.53 8.32
C ASN A 272 7.80 5.35 8.17
N TYR A 273 8.79 4.84 7.46
CA TYR A 273 9.96 5.63 7.11
C TYR A 273 9.63 6.76 6.13
N LYS A 274 8.63 6.56 5.26
CA LYS A 274 8.23 7.51 4.21
C LYS A 274 7.06 8.42 4.59
N GLY A 275 6.21 8.01 5.51
CA GLY A 275 4.97 8.71 5.86
C GLY A 275 4.25 8.00 6.99
N ASP A 276 3.32 8.66 7.67
CA ASP A 276 2.56 8.01 8.75
C ASP A 276 1.58 6.98 8.17
N VAL A 277 1.91 5.70 8.28
CA VAL A 277 1.04 4.61 7.80
C VAL A 277 -0.15 4.35 8.72
N PHE A 278 -0.07 4.79 9.98
CA PHE A 278 -1.08 4.54 11.02
C PHE A 278 -2.21 5.55 11.04
N GLN A 279 -2.05 6.70 10.37
CA GLN A 279 -3.10 7.68 10.17
C GLN A 279 -4.18 7.15 9.20
N SER A 280 -5.14 6.35 9.70
CA SER A 280 -6.32 5.79 9.00
C SER A 280 -6.15 5.54 7.49
N SER A 281 -4.99 5.02 7.10
CA SER A 281 -4.55 5.06 5.72
C SER A 281 -5.28 4.02 4.87
N SER A 282 -5.32 4.23 3.56
CA SER A 282 -5.94 3.29 2.61
C SER A 282 -5.37 1.86 2.76
N PHE A 283 -4.05 1.74 2.89
CA PHE A 283 -3.39 0.45 3.12
C PHE A 283 -3.79 -0.16 4.47
N MET A 284 -3.77 0.63 5.54
CA MET A 284 -4.05 0.11 6.88
C MET A 284 -5.50 -0.35 7.03
N ARG A 285 -6.45 0.34 6.38
CA ARG A 285 -7.86 -0.09 6.28
C ARG A 285 -7.99 -1.45 5.59
N VAL A 286 -7.35 -1.62 4.43
CA VAL A 286 -7.34 -2.90 3.69
C VAL A 286 -6.72 -4.02 4.52
N PHE A 287 -5.56 -3.75 5.14
CA PHE A 287 -4.87 -4.74 5.97
C PHE A 287 -5.73 -5.17 7.16
N MET A 288 -6.34 -4.22 7.88
CA MET A 288 -7.18 -4.53 9.05
C MET A 288 -8.41 -5.35 8.65
N VAL A 289 -9.04 -5.05 7.51
CA VAL A 289 -10.13 -5.87 6.99
C VAL A 289 -9.65 -7.29 6.72
N ILE A 290 -8.54 -7.47 6.00
CA ILE A 290 -7.98 -8.81 5.71
C ILE A 290 -7.63 -9.55 7.01
N TYR A 291 -7.03 -8.86 7.97
CA TYR A 291 -6.67 -9.41 9.29
C TYR A 291 -7.89 -9.93 10.05
N LEU A 292 -8.92 -9.10 10.21
CA LEU A 292 -10.16 -9.46 10.92
C LEU A 292 -10.85 -10.65 10.26
N LEU A 293 -10.89 -10.67 8.93
CA LEU A 293 -11.48 -11.75 8.15
C LEU A 293 -10.75 -13.08 8.37
N THR A 294 -9.42 -13.05 8.36
CA THR A 294 -8.59 -14.23 8.62
C THR A 294 -8.85 -14.80 10.01
N ILE A 295 -9.03 -13.95 11.02
CA ILE A 295 -9.37 -14.37 12.38
C ILE A 295 -10.75 -15.02 12.44
N ILE A 296 -11.78 -14.32 11.94
CA ILE A 296 -13.17 -14.81 11.98
C ILE A 296 -13.28 -16.18 11.32
N GLN A 297 -12.57 -16.38 10.20
CA GLN A 297 -12.56 -17.66 9.53
C GLN A 297 -11.88 -18.75 10.33
N TYR A 298 -10.69 -18.48 10.87
CA TYR A 298 -9.96 -19.46 11.67
C TYR A 298 -10.78 -19.93 12.88
N GLU A 299 -11.47 -19.00 13.55
CA GLU A 299 -12.34 -19.32 14.68
C GLU A 299 -13.53 -20.20 14.25
N LYS A 300 -14.12 -19.95 13.08
CA LYS A 300 -15.17 -20.82 12.51
C LYS A 300 -14.67 -22.22 12.19
N GLU A 301 -13.51 -22.34 11.55
CA GLU A 301 -12.92 -23.63 11.19
C GLU A 301 -12.61 -24.44 12.45
N LYS A 302 -12.05 -23.80 13.47
CA LYS A 302 -11.80 -24.42 14.78
C LYS A 302 -13.09 -24.89 15.47
N ASN A 303 -14.15 -24.06 15.46
CA ASN A 303 -15.43 -24.42 16.07
C ASN A 303 -16.13 -25.58 15.35
N ASN A 304 -16.08 -25.61 14.01
CA ASN A 304 -16.63 -26.72 13.23
C ASN A 304 -15.86 -28.04 13.48
N CYS A 305 -14.53 -27.99 13.59
CA CYS A 305 -13.73 -29.16 13.96
C CYS A 305 -14.09 -29.68 15.36
N ASN A 306 -14.25 -28.80 16.34
CA ASN A 306 -14.63 -29.19 17.70
C ASN A 306 -16.05 -29.79 17.78
N ALA A 307 -16.99 -29.30 16.97
CA ALA A 307 -18.35 -29.84 16.89
C ALA A 307 -18.41 -31.23 16.20
N SER A 308 -17.38 -31.60 15.43
CA SER A 308 -17.31 -32.88 14.70
C SER A 308 -16.64 -34.02 15.48
N ILE A 309 -16.12 -33.75 16.68
CA ILE A 309 -15.57 -34.78 17.57
C ILE A 309 -16.72 -35.26 18.47
N PRO A 310 -17.24 -36.49 18.30
CA PRO A 310 -18.22 -37.04 19.24
C PRO A 310 -17.53 -37.15 20.59
N THR A 311 -18.10 -36.52 21.62
CA THR A 311 -17.80 -36.85 23.01
C THR A 311 -18.18 -38.32 23.22
N GLN A 312 -17.17 -39.17 23.36
CA GLN A 312 -17.33 -40.53 23.88
C GLN A 312 -17.58 -40.50 25.38
#